data_AF-A0A419EDD1-F1
#
_entry.id   AF-A0A419EDD1-F1
#
_cell.length_a   1.000
_cell.length_b   1.000
_cell.length_c   1.000
_cell.angle_alpha   90.00
_cell.angle_beta   90.00
_cell.angle_gamma   90.00
#
_symmetry.space_group_name_H-M   'P 1'
#
loop_
_entity.id
_entity.type
_entity.pdbx_description
1 polymer ?
#
loop_
_entity_poly.entity_id
_entity_poly.type
_entity_poly.pdbx_seq_one_letter_code
_entity_poly.pdbx_strand_id
1 'polypeptide(L)' 'MDSLPASFIVKDDVKRALKLDHPIVALESTVLTHGLPHPTNLALGHDMEAAVHADGATPATIAVLRGTIRIGLTD' A
#
# COMPACT_ATOMS: atom_id res chain seq x y z
N MET A 1 16.20 -2.09 12.50
CA MET A 1 15.08 -2.86 11.95
C MET A 1 15.63 -4.19 11.51
N ASP A 2 15.22 -5.28 12.14
CA ASP A 2 15.54 -6.62 11.65
C ASP A 2 15.09 -6.73 10.20
N SER A 3 15.88 -7.40 9.36
CA SER A 3 15.52 -7.62 7.97
C SER A 3 14.20 -8.38 7.91
N LEU A 4 13.21 -7.84 7.22
CA LEU A 4 11.96 -8.55 6.97
C LEU A 4 12.25 -9.90 6.27
N PRO A 5 11.44 -10.93 6.53
CA PRO A 5 11.56 -12.19 5.81
C PRO A 5 11.48 -12.02 4.29
N ALA A 6 12.06 -12.94 3.53
CA ALA A 6 12.03 -12.91 2.06
C ALA A 6 10.61 -12.91 1.45
N SER A 7 9.59 -13.29 2.22
CA SER A 7 8.18 -13.23 1.83
C SER A 7 7.60 -11.81 1.84
N PHE A 8 8.36 -10.80 2.26
CA PHE A 8 7.95 -9.39 2.23
C PHE A 8 8.63 -8.65 1.08
N ILE A 9 7.83 -8.06 0.20
CA ILE A 9 8.29 -7.14 -0.83
C ILE A 9 7.75 -5.76 -0.50
N VAL A 10 8.66 -4.81 -0.28
CA VAL A 10 8.33 -3.41 -0.01
C VAL A 10 8.58 -2.59 -1.27
N LYS A 11 7.61 -1.78 -1.68
CA LYS A 11 7.73 -0.84 -2.80
C LYS A 11 8.75 0.24 -2.47
N ASP A 12 9.45 0.76 -3.48
CA ASP A 12 10.62 1.61 -3.25
C ASP A 12 10.29 2.98 -2.66
N ASP A 13 9.11 3.54 -2.93
CA ASP A 13 8.60 4.74 -2.27
C ASP A 13 8.40 4.54 -0.77
N VAL A 14 7.80 3.42 -0.37
CA VAL A 14 7.63 3.05 1.05
C VAL A 14 8.98 2.84 1.73
N LYS A 15 9.94 2.15 1.08
CA LYS A 15 11.32 2.01 1.60
C LYS A 15 11.98 3.37 1.82
N ARG A 16 11.82 4.30 0.87
CA ARG A 16 12.37 5.66 0.98
C ARG A 16 11.71 6.42 2.13
N ALA A 17 10.39 6.34 2.26
CA ALA A 17 9.67 6.99 3.34
C ALA A 17 10.13 6.48 4.72
N LEU A 18 10.29 5.17 4.88
CA LEU A 18 10.84 4.56 6.09
C LEU A 18 12.27 5.06 6.40
N LYS A 19 13.13 5.16 5.39
CA LYS A 19 14.52 5.62 5.57
C LYS A 19 14.60 7.11 5.96
N LEU A 20 13.62 7.90 5.55
CA LEU A 20 13.57 9.34 5.76
C LEU A 20 12.71 9.74 6.97
N ASP A 21 12.23 8.78 7.75
CA ASP A 21 11.22 9.00 8.82
C ASP A 21 10.02 9.82 8.33
N HIS A 22 9.67 9.65 7.05
CA HIS A 22 8.53 10.31 6.44
C HIS A 22 7.24 9.54 6.78
N PRO A 23 6.11 10.23 7.06
CA PRO A 23 4.86 9.56 7.42
C PRO A 23 4.38 8.55 6.37
N ILE A 24 3.88 7.41 6.85
CA ILE A 24 3.34 6.33 6.02
C ILE A 24 1.95 5.98 6.54
N VAL A 25 1.00 5.82 5.63
CA VAL A 25 -0.34 5.32 5.94
C VAL A 25 -0.51 3.96 5.28
N ALA A 26 -0.70 2.92 6.09
CA ALA A 26 -1.05 1.60 5.59
C ALA A 26 -2.54 1.56 5.18
N LEU A 27 -2.83 1.01 3.99
CA LEU A 27 -4.17 0.83 3.48
C LEU A 27 -4.45 -0.66 3.28
N GLU A 28 -5.69 -1.11 3.52
CA GLU A 28 -6.06 -2.51 3.37
C GLU A 28 -6.46 -2.89 1.93
N SER A 29 -6.22 -4.15 1.54
CA SER A 29 -6.71 -4.70 0.27
C SER A 29 -8.14 -5.26 0.33
N THR A 30 -8.71 -5.46 1.53
CA THR A 30 -10.02 -6.10 1.70
C THR A 30 -11.14 -5.27 1.08
N VAL A 31 -11.12 -3.95 1.31
CA VAL A 31 -12.08 -3.02 0.69
C VAL A 31 -12.07 -3.10 -0.84
N LEU A 32 -10.89 -3.32 -1.45
CA LEU A 32 -10.74 -3.43 -2.90
C LEU A 32 -11.27 -4.76 -3.46
N THR A 33 -11.20 -5.83 -2.67
CA THR A 33 -11.50 -7.19 -3.14
C THR A 33 -12.91 -7.65 -2.80
N HIS A 34 -13.45 -7.21 -1.66
CA HIS A 34 -14.74 -7.68 -1.14
C HIS A 34 -15.68 -6.56 -0.71
N GLY A 35 -15.21 -5.31 -0.65
CA GLY A 35 -15.99 -4.17 -0.17
C GLY A 35 -16.90 -3.56 -1.24
N LEU A 36 -16.40 -3.41 -2.47
CA LEU A 36 -17.11 -2.76 -3.57
C LEU A 36 -16.98 -3.55 -4.89
N PRO A 37 -17.97 -3.44 -5.80
CA PRO A 37 -17.86 -4.05 -7.11
C PRO A 37 -16.84 -3.31 -7.98
N HIS A 38 -16.28 -4.03 -8.94
CA HIS A 38 -15.52 -3.42 -10.04
C HIS A 38 -16.46 -2.62 -10.96
N PRO A 39 -16.07 -1.42 -11.45
CA PRO A 39 -14.76 -0.75 -11.31
C PRO A 39 -14.60 0.17 -10.09
N THR A 40 -15.67 0.36 -9.30
CA THR A 40 -15.68 1.29 -8.17
C THR A 40 -14.62 0.96 -7.12
N ASN A 41 -14.30 -0.32 -6.93
CA ASN A 41 -13.23 -0.74 -6.03
C ASN A 41 -11.85 -0.16 -6.39
N LEU A 42 -11.47 -0.16 -7.67
CA LEU A 42 -10.20 0.37 -8.14
C LEU A 42 -10.18 1.90 -8.02
N ALA A 43 -11.28 2.56 -8.42
CA ALA A 43 -11.41 4.00 -8.29
C ALA A 43 -11.24 4.44 -6.82
N LEU A 44 -11.91 3.76 -5.89
CA LEU A 44 -11.75 4.01 -4.45
C LEU A 44 -10.31 3.79 -3.99
N GLY A 45 -9.64 2.71 -4.44
CA GLY A 45 -8.25 2.45 -4.10
C GLY A 45 -7.32 3.59 -4.50
N HIS A 46 -7.46 4.07 -5.74
CA HIS A 46 -6.69 5.23 -6.22
C HIS A 46 -7.03 6.51 -5.46
N ASP A 47 -8.31 6.76 -5.18
CA ASP A 47 -8.75 7.95 -4.42
C ASP A 47 -8.18 7.95 -2.99
N MET A 48 -8.13 6.78 -2.34
CA MET A 48 -7.52 6.62 -1.01
C MET A 48 -6.01 6.88 -1.05
N GLU A 49 -5.29 6.33 -2.03
CA GLU A 49 -3.85 6.59 -2.17
C GLU A 49 -3.56 8.06 -2.48
N ALA A 50 -4.36 8.68 -3.35
CA ALA A 50 -4.26 10.09 -3.70
C ALA A 50 -4.52 11.01 -2.50
N ALA A 51 -5.52 10.69 -1.66
CA ALA A 51 -5.82 11.45 -0.46
C ALA A 51 -4.66 11.41 0.55
N VAL A 52 -4.09 10.23 0.81
CA VAL A 52 -2.91 10.10 1.68
C VAL A 52 -1.74 10.91 1.15
N HIS A 53 -1.51 10.87 -0.16
CA HIS A 53 -0.43 11.61 -0.78
C HIS A 53 -0.63 13.14 -0.68
N ALA A 54 -1.86 13.61 -0.91
CA ALA A 54 -2.22 15.03 -0.80
C ALA A 54 -1.99 15.58 0.62
N ASP A 55 -2.17 14.75 1.64
CA ASP A 55 -1.92 15.09 3.04
C ASP A 55 -0.44 14.96 3.45
N GLY A 56 0.46 14.70 2.48
CA GLY A 56 1.91 14.71 2.68
C GLY A 56 2.46 13.43 3.33
N ALA A 57 1.74 12.30 3.21
CA ALA A 57 2.20 10.99 3.63
C ALA A 57 2.40 10.05 2.44
N THR A 58 3.13 8.95 2.63
CA THR A 58 3.28 7.89 1.62
C THR A 58 2.22 6.81 1.84
N PRO A 59 1.34 6.55 0.86
CA PRO A 59 0.41 5.44 0.93
C PRO A 59 1.13 4.09 0.77
N ALA A 60 0.68 3.11 1.54
CA ALA A 60 1.15 1.73 1.44
C ALA A 60 -0.04 0.76 1.50
N THR A 61 -0.69 0.53 0.35
CA THR A 61 -1.68 -0.55 0.23
C THR A 61 -0.99 -1.90 0.43
N ILE A 62 -1.52 -2.71 1.37
CA ILE A 62 -0.93 -4.00 1.74
C ILE A 62 -1.84 -5.13 1.26
N ALA A 63 -1.24 -6.10 0.56
CA ALA A 63 -1.93 -7.29 0.09
C ALA A 63 -1.04 -8.54 0.14
N VAL A 64 -1.67 -9.71 0.20
CA VAL A 64 -0.99 -10.99 -0.05
C VAL A 64 -1.25 -11.40 -1.50
N LEU A 65 -0.19 -11.42 -2.30
CA LEU A 65 -0.26 -11.76 -3.71
C LEU A 65 0.67 -12.95 -3.98
N ARG A 66 0.09 -14.09 -4.36
CA ARG A 66 0.83 -15.35 -4.63
C ARG A 66 1.74 -15.77 -3.46
N GLY A 67 1.21 -15.70 -2.23
CA GLY A 67 1.96 -16.05 -1.01
C GLY A 67 3.02 -15.04 -0.58
N THR A 68 3.13 -13.90 -1.26
CA THR A 68 4.05 -12.81 -0.91
C THR A 68 3.28 -11.64 -0.31
N ILE A 69 3.74 -11.14 0.83
CA ILE A 69 3.22 -9.91 1.45
C ILE A 69 3.83 -8.73 0.71
N ARG A 70 2.99 -7.95 0.04
CA ARG A 70 3.39 -6.71 -0.63
C ARG A 70 3.00 -5.51 0.20
N ILE A 71 3.96 -4.63 0.45
CA ILE A 71 3.76 -3.36 1.14
C ILE A 71 3.94 -2.25 0.10
N GLY A 72 2.83 -1.65 -0.31
CA GLY A 72 2.72 -0.84 -1.52
C GLY A 72 2.47 -1.71 -2.74
N LEU A 73 1.50 -1.30 -3.57
CA LEU A 73 1.13 -1.98 -4.81
C LEU A 73 1.44 -1.13 -6.04
N THR A 74 1.36 -1.76 -7.20
CA THR A 74 1.40 -1.14 -8.52
C THR A 74 0.15 -1.57 -9.28
N ASP A 75 -0.24 -0.78 -10.28
CA ASP A 75 -1.32 -1.11 -11.22
C ASP A 75 -1.03 -2.40 -12.02
#